data_AF-A0A8J3B6D7-F1
#
_entry.id   AF-A0A8J3B6D7-F1
#
_cell.length_a   1.000
_cell.length_b   1.000
_cell.length_c   1.000
_cell.angle_alpha   90.00
_cell.angle_beta   90.00
_cell.angle_gamma   90.00
#
_symmetry.space_group_name_H-M   'P 1'
#
loop_
_entity.id
_entity.type
_entity.pdbx_description
1 polymer ?
#
loop_
_entity_poly.entity_id
_entity_poly.type
_entity_poly.pdbx_seq_one_letter_code
_entity_poly.pdbx_strand_id
1 'polypeptide(L)'
;MPNTQLREFCEDTYRRLRRVCADIEAFLNSTTLAQLVEEAGGDREEYEEYFRLYLSDLRHLLVNCENACERLGIVLRRAKFNPEFAEETLYKVYHNCVDLFYYPKGEVYAEDGRYSYTGHDAILFRKPVPERLKRLTLSLSKTFEYLRDELQYYETDYVTKKRMRSTS
;
A
#
# COMPACT_ATOMS: atom_id res chain seq x y z
N MET A 1 -6.13 2.36 22.59
CA MET A 1 -5.80 3.68 22.05
C MET A 1 -6.90 4.68 22.41
N PRO A 2 -6.59 5.88 22.93
CA PRO A 2 -7.55 6.96 23.15
C PRO A 2 -8.18 7.45 21.83
N ASN A 3 -9.43 7.92 21.86
CA ASN A 3 -10.15 8.34 20.65
C ASN A 3 -9.46 9.47 19.86
N THR A 4 -8.81 10.42 20.56
CA THR A 4 -8.06 11.51 19.90
C THR A 4 -6.92 10.96 19.07
N GLN A 5 -6.12 10.06 19.64
CA GLN A 5 -4.99 9.43 18.96
C GLN A 5 -5.47 8.56 17.78
N LEU A 6 -6.59 7.83 17.93
CA LEU A 6 -7.17 7.04 16.85
C LEU A 6 -7.62 7.92 15.67
N ARG A 7 -8.18 9.10 15.97
CA ARG A 7 -8.57 10.06 14.94
C ARG A 7 -7.36 10.62 14.21
N GLU A 8 -6.31 11.02 14.94
CA GLU A 8 -5.05 11.48 14.35
C GLU A 8 -4.44 10.45 13.40
N PHE A 9 -4.49 9.16 13.79
CA PHE A 9 -4.06 8.06 12.93
C PHE A 9 -4.90 7.92 11.66
N CYS A 10 -6.23 8.07 11.75
CA CYS A 10 -7.07 8.09 10.56
C CYS A 10 -6.73 9.28 9.64
N GLU A 11 -6.45 10.45 10.19
CA GLU A 11 -6.08 11.66 9.42
C GLU A 11 -4.73 11.49 8.71
N ASP A 12 -3.72 10.97 9.41
CA ASP A 12 -2.41 10.75 8.81
C ASP A 12 -2.44 9.61 7.77
N THR A 13 -3.11 8.50 8.08
CA THR A 13 -3.34 7.40 7.12
C THR A 13 -4.02 7.93 5.86
N TYR A 14 -5.09 8.72 6.00
CA TYR A 14 -5.79 9.32 4.87
C TYR A 14 -4.86 10.19 4.01
N ARG A 15 -4.07 11.07 4.64
CA ARG A 15 -3.13 11.96 3.93
C ARG A 15 -2.11 11.17 3.12
N ARG A 16 -1.54 10.11 3.70
CA ARG A 16 -0.53 9.27 3.07
C ARG A 16 -1.10 8.47 1.91
N LEU A 17 -2.25 7.83 2.10
CA LEU A 17 -2.90 7.08 1.02
C LEU A 17 -3.33 8.01 -0.13
N ARG A 18 -3.80 9.23 0.16
CA ARG A 18 -4.09 10.23 -0.88
C ARG A 18 -2.85 10.58 -1.69
N ARG A 19 -1.68 10.66 -1.05
CA ARG A 19 -0.41 10.89 -1.75
C ARG A 19 -0.02 9.69 -2.61
N VAL A 20 -0.13 8.48 -2.08
CA VAL A 20 0.10 7.23 -2.82
C VAL A 20 -0.78 7.16 -4.07
N CYS A 21 -2.09 7.43 -3.94
CA CYS A 21 -3.00 7.46 -5.07
C CYS A 21 -2.53 8.45 -6.14
N ALA A 22 -2.19 9.68 -5.75
CA ALA A 22 -1.73 10.70 -6.69
C ALA A 22 -0.42 10.31 -7.41
N ASP A 23 0.53 9.71 -6.70
CA ASP A 23 1.81 9.29 -7.27
C ASP A 23 1.64 8.10 -8.24
N ILE A 24 0.79 7.11 -7.90
CA ILE A 24 0.47 5.98 -8.78
C ILE A 24 -0.31 6.46 -10.01
N GLU A 25 -1.34 7.29 -9.82
CA GLU A 25 -2.17 7.82 -10.90
C GLU A 25 -1.34 8.64 -11.89
N ALA A 26 -0.48 9.53 -11.39
CA ALA A 26 0.44 10.30 -12.23
C ALA A 26 1.34 9.39 -13.07
N PHE A 27 1.90 8.33 -12.48
CA PHE A 27 2.73 7.38 -13.19
C PHE A 27 1.94 6.61 -14.26
N LEU A 28 0.77 6.08 -13.93
CA LEU A 28 -0.06 5.28 -14.83
C LEU A 28 -0.59 6.11 -16.02
N ASN A 29 -0.89 7.40 -15.81
CA ASN A 29 -1.37 8.30 -16.85
C ASN A 29 -0.29 8.68 -17.88
N SER A 30 0.99 8.54 -17.54
CA SER A 30 2.12 8.91 -18.40
C SER A 30 2.95 7.72 -18.87
N THR A 31 2.51 6.48 -18.64
CA THR A 31 3.32 5.27 -18.87
C THR A 31 2.57 4.24 -19.69
N THR A 32 3.21 3.73 -20.74
CA THR A 32 2.70 2.59 -21.51
C THR A 32 3.58 1.35 -21.30
N LEU A 33 3.00 0.17 -21.56
CA LEU A 33 3.73 -1.10 -21.49
C LEU A 33 4.93 -1.12 -22.44
N ALA A 34 4.74 -0.66 -23.68
CA ALA A 34 5.79 -0.61 -24.69
C ALA A 34 6.99 0.24 -24.26
N GLN A 35 6.75 1.40 -23.64
CA GLN A 35 7.83 2.26 -23.14
C GLN A 35 8.65 1.58 -22.04
N LEU A 36 8.00 0.85 -21.12
CA LEU A 36 8.72 0.14 -20.05
C LEU A 36 9.61 -0.97 -20.60
N VAL A 37 9.11 -1.73 -21.57
CA VAL A 37 9.86 -2.80 -22.25
C VAL A 37 11.07 -2.23 -23.00
N GLU A 38 10.87 -1.13 -23.74
CA GLU A 38 11.94 -0.45 -24.48
C GLU A 38 13.02 0.11 -23.54
N GLU A 39 12.62 0.79 -22.46
CA GLU A 39 13.55 1.37 -21.47
C GLU A 39 14.36 0.31 -20.72
N ALA A 40 13.83 -0.90 -20.55
CA ALA A 40 14.50 -1.96 -19.82
C ALA A 40 15.59 -2.69 -20.64
N GLY A 41 15.51 -2.64 -21.99
CA GLY A 41 16.54 -3.16 -22.88
C GLY A 41 16.77 -4.68 -22.83
N GLY A 42 15.82 -5.45 -22.31
CA GLY A 42 15.89 -6.92 -22.16
C GLY A 42 15.13 -7.70 -23.24
N ASP A 43 14.96 -9.02 -23.02
CA ASP A 43 14.12 -9.86 -23.88
C ASP A 43 12.68 -9.33 -23.91
N ARG A 44 12.17 -9.06 -25.12
CA ARG A 44 10.92 -8.32 -25.30
C ARG A 44 9.72 -9.05 -24.72
N GLU A 45 9.60 -10.36 -24.97
CA GLU A 45 8.42 -11.12 -24.55
C GLU A 45 8.39 -11.31 -23.03
N GLU A 46 9.54 -11.62 -22.44
CA GLU A 46 9.65 -11.82 -20.99
C GLU A 46 9.41 -10.52 -20.20
N TYR A 47 9.93 -9.39 -20.68
CA TYR A 47 9.72 -8.09 -20.05
C TYR A 47 8.29 -7.55 -20.27
N GLU A 48 7.65 -7.91 -21.38
CA GLU A 48 6.25 -7.53 -21.61
C GLU A 48 5.31 -8.20 -20.60
N GLU A 49 5.46 -9.50 -20.32
CA GLU A 49 4.72 -10.17 -19.25
C GLU A 49 4.97 -9.54 -17.90
N TYR A 50 6.24 -9.37 -17.54
CA TYR A 50 6.64 -8.82 -16.25
C TYR A 50 6.04 -7.42 -16.00
N PHE A 51 6.16 -6.49 -16.96
CA PHE A 51 5.59 -5.15 -16.79
C PHE A 51 4.08 -5.11 -16.90
N ARG A 52 3.45 -6.03 -17.64
CA ARG A 52 1.98 -6.12 -17.65
C ARG A 52 1.46 -6.50 -16.26
N LEU A 53 2.07 -7.50 -15.62
CA LEU A 53 1.74 -7.88 -14.25
C LEU A 53 2.01 -6.72 -13.27
N TYR A 54 3.15 -6.03 -13.41
CA TYR A 54 3.50 -4.88 -12.58
C TYR A 54 2.44 -3.77 -12.66
N LEU A 55 2.08 -3.37 -13.88
CA LEU A 55 1.06 -2.35 -14.09
C LEU A 55 -0.32 -2.82 -13.60
N SER A 56 -0.61 -4.12 -13.65
CA SER A 56 -1.84 -4.68 -13.07
C SER A 56 -1.85 -4.52 -11.55
N ASP A 57 -0.75 -4.89 -10.88
CA ASP A 57 -0.61 -4.76 -9.43
C ASP A 57 -0.72 -3.31 -8.97
N LEU A 58 -0.08 -2.36 -9.67
CA LEU A 58 -0.21 -0.93 -9.38
C LEU A 58 -1.65 -0.41 -9.51
N ARG A 59 -2.40 -0.86 -10.53
CA ARG A 59 -3.82 -0.49 -10.69
C ARG A 59 -4.69 -1.05 -9.56
N HIS A 60 -4.46 -2.30 -9.16
CA HIS A 60 -5.17 -2.89 -8.03
C HIS A 60 -4.85 -2.16 -6.72
N LEU A 61 -3.58 -1.81 -6.51
CA LEU A 61 -3.17 -1.05 -5.34
C LEU A 61 -3.83 0.34 -5.30
N LEU A 62 -3.83 1.06 -6.42
CA LEU A 62 -4.49 2.36 -6.56
C LEU A 62 -5.96 2.29 -6.13
N VAL A 63 -6.73 1.39 -6.72
CA VAL A 63 -8.17 1.23 -6.43
C VAL A 63 -8.40 0.90 -4.95
N ASN A 64 -7.57 0.06 -4.34
CA ASN A 64 -7.70 -0.26 -2.92
C ASN A 64 -7.39 0.95 -2.02
N CYS A 65 -6.35 1.73 -2.35
CA CYS A 65 -6.02 2.96 -1.62
C CYS A 65 -7.11 4.03 -1.78
N GLU A 66 -7.73 4.16 -2.95
CA GLU A 66 -8.86 5.07 -3.16
C GLU A 66 -10.07 4.70 -2.31
N ASN A 67 -10.46 3.41 -2.35
CA ASN A 67 -11.55 2.89 -1.52
C ASN A 67 -11.27 3.10 -0.02
N ALA A 68 -10.02 2.92 0.42
CA ALA A 68 -9.61 3.20 1.78
C ALA A 68 -9.72 4.69 2.13
N CYS A 69 -9.29 5.58 1.23
CA CYS A 69 -9.42 7.03 1.39
C CYS A 69 -10.89 7.45 1.54
N GLU A 70 -11.81 6.89 0.75
CA GLU A 70 -13.24 7.18 0.86
C GLU A 70 -13.79 6.80 2.24
N ARG A 71 -13.48 5.59 2.72
CA ARG A 71 -13.93 5.11 4.04
C ARG A 71 -13.33 5.94 5.17
N LEU A 72 -12.05 6.28 5.11
CA LEU A 72 -11.41 7.18 6.07
C LEU A 72 -12.04 8.58 6.03
N GLY A 73 -12.36 9.09 4.84
CA GLY A 73 -13.11 10.34 4.69
C GLY A 73 -14.47 10.30 5.39
N ILE A 74 -15.18 9.17 5.35
CA ILE A 74 -16.43 8.97 6.10
C ILE A 74 -16.16 8.98 7.62
N VAL A 75 -15.11 8.30 8.09
CA VAL A 75 -14.71 8.31 9.51
C VAL A 75 -14.52 9.75 10.01
N LEU A 76 -13.77 10.56 9.26
CA LEU A 76 -13.33 11.90 9.66
C LEU A 76 -14.42 12.97 9.57
N ARG A 77 -15.41 12.81 8.68
CA ARG A 77 -16.50 13.79 8.50
C ARG A 77 -17.70 13.56 9.42
N ARG A 78 -17.77 12.46 10.15
CA ARG A 78 -18.90 12.17 11.05
C ARG A 78 -18.98 13.18 12.19
N ALA A 79 -20.20 13.64 12.49
CA ALA A 79 -20.47 14.57 13.60
C ALA A 79 -20.11 13.96 14.97
N LYS A 80 -20.29 12.64 15.14
CA LYS A 80 -19.81 11.88 16.30
C LYS A 80 -18.79 10.86 15.84
N PHE A 81 -17.60 10.93 16.40
CA PHE A 81 -16.53 9.98 16.10
C PHE A 81 -16.94 8.56 16.53
N ASN A 82 -16.83 7.61 15.61
CA ASN A 82 -17.16 6.21 15.86
C ASN A 82 -15.84 5.41 15.88
N PRO A 83 -15.33 5.05 17.06
CA PRO A 83 -14.04 4.37 17.18
C PRO A 83 -14.07 2.96 16.58
N GLU A 84 -15.18 2.22 16.70
CA GLU A 84 -15.28 0.86 16.12
C GLU A 84 -15.17 0.88 14.59
N PHE A 85 -15.85 1.83 13.95
CA PHE A 85 -15.78 2.00 12.50
C PHE A 85 -14.41 2.50 12.03
N ALA A 86 -13.75 3.35 12.83
CA ALA A 86 -12.38 3.80 12.57
C ALA A 86 -11.40 2.62 12.64
N GLU A 87 -11.44 1.83 13.72
CA GLU A 87 -10.62 0.63 13.90
C GLU A 87 -10.85 -0.40 12.76
N GLU A 88 -12.10 -0.66 12.38
CA GLU A 88 -12.42 -1.55 11.25
C GLU A 88 -11.87 -1.01 9.92
N THR A 89 -11.88 0.31 9.74
CA THR A 89 -11.35 0.94 8.52
C THR A 89 -9.83 0.82 8.45
N LEU A 90 -9.13 1.06 9.56
CA LEU A 90 -7.68 0.91 9.65
C LEU A 90 -7.24 -0.55 9.49
N TYR A 91 -7.99 -1.50 10.05
CA TYR A 91 -7.82 -2.93 9.78
C TYR A 91 -7.87 -3.25 8.27
N LYS A 92 -8.85 -2.70 7.56
CA LYS A 92 -8.96 -2.88 6.11
C LYS A 92 -7.85 -2.19 5.34
N VAL A 93 -7.33 -1.05 5.83
CA VAL A 93 -6.17 -0.39 5.20
C VAL A 93 -4.95 -1.29 5.25
N TYR A 94 -4.67 -1.92 6.39
CA TYR A 94 -3.56 -2.87 6.52
C TYR A 94 -3.69 -3.99 5.48
N HIS A 95 -4.80 -4.74 5.50
CA HIS A 95 -4.90 -5.94 4.65
C HIS A 95 -5.15 -5.67 3.16
N ASN A 96 -5.77 -4.55 2.80
CA ASN A 96 -6.10 -4.28 1.40
C ASN A 96 -5.13 -3.33 0.71
N CYS A 97 -4.27 -2.63 1.47
CA CYS A 97 -3.29 -1.70 0.90
C CYS A 97 -1.86 -2.10 1.28
N VAL A 98 -1.56 -2.26 2.57
CA VAL A 98 -0.21 -2.60 3.05
C VAL A 98 0.18 -3.99 2.57
N ASP A 99 -0.62 -5.02 2.87
CA ASP A 99 -0.33 -6.39 2.43
C ASP A 99 -0.28 -6.49 0.91
N LEU A 100 -1.20 -5.81 0.22
CA LEU A 100 -1.25 -5.82 -1.24
C LEU A 100 0.02 -5.24 -1.88
N PHE A 101 0.62 -4.22 -1.25
CA PHE A 101 1.89 -3.66 -1.72
C PHE A 101 3.06 -4.62 -1.49
N TYR A 102 3.16 -5.26 -0.32
CA TYR A 102 4.28 -6.16 -0.01
C TYR A 102 4.17 -7.54 -0.65
N TYR A 103 2.95 -7.98 -0.99
CA TYR A 103 2.65 -9.26 -1.62
C TYR A 103 1.92 -9.04 -2.96
N PRO A 104 2.59 -8.42 -3.96
CA PRO A 104 1.99 -8.19 -5.28
C PRO A 104 1.66 -9.52 -5.95
N LYS A 105 0.49 -9.62 -6.59
CA LYS A 105 0.01 -10.88 -7.17
C LYS A 105 0.86 -11.36 -8.34
N GLY A 106 1.44 -10.42 -9.09
CA GLY A 106 2.36 -10.71 -10.18
C GLY A 106 3.76 -11.10 -9.73
N GLU A 107 4.02 -11.12 -8.42
CA GLU A 107 5.34 -11.43 -7.81
C GLU A 107 6.50 -10.60 -8.39
N VAL A 108 6.19 -9.39 -8.90
CA VAL A 108 7.12 -8.56 -9.67
C VAL A 108 8.28 -8.00 -8.83
N TYR A 109 8.12 -7.94 -7.52
CA TYR A 109 9.18 -7.73 -6.56
C TYR A 109 8.87 -8.50 -5.27
N ALA A 110 9.85 -8.59 -4.39
CA ALA A 110 9.70 -9.17 -3.07
C ALA A 110 10.34 -8.27 -2.01
N GLU A 111 9.90 -8.41 -0.76
CA GLU A 111 10.56 -7.75 0.37
C GLU A 111 11.88 -8.48 0.75
N ASP A 112 12.95 -7.73 1.02
CA ASP A 112 14.15 -8.29 1.65
C ASP A 112 13.92 -8.46 3.16
N GLY A 113 13.72 -9.70 3.61
CA GLY A 113 13.51 -10.01 5.03
C GLY A 113 14.69 -9.67 5.97
N ARG A 114 15.84 -9.20 5.44
CA ARG A 114 16.99 -8.73 6.23
C ARG A 114 17.05 -7.20 6.38
N TYR A 115 16.05 -6.49 5.86
CA TYR A 115 15.98 -5.03 5.77
C TYR A 115 16.17 -4.28 7.09
N SER A 116 15.68 -4.82 8.21
CA SER A 116 15.71 -4.13 9.51
C SER A 116 17.11 -3.82 10.06
N TYR A 117 18.17 -4.40 9.50
CA TYR A 117 19.55 -4.25 10.00
C TYR A 117 20.53 -3.56 9.06
N THR A 118 20.19 -3.35 7.78
CA THR A 118 21.17 -2.92 6.75
C THR A 118 20.97 -1.50 6.20
N GLY A 119 19.80 -0.88 6.46
CA GLY A 119 19.48 0.46 5.95
C GLY A 119 19.44 0.58 4.41
N HIS A 120 19.40 -0.54 3.69
CA HIS A 120 19.20 -0.63 2.24
C HIS A 120 17.71 -0.69 1.91
N ASP A 121 17.28 -0.39 0.69
CA ASP A 121 15.87 -0.45 0.28
C ASP A 121 15.21 -1.84 0.50
N ALA A 122 13.97 -1.87 1.01
CA ALA A 122 13.25 -3.10 1.35
C ALA A 122 12.81 -3.95 0.15
N ILE A 123 12.91 -3.42 -1.08
CA ILE A 123 12.30 -4.02 -2.26
C ILE A 123 13.36 -4.60 -3.20
N LEU A 124 13.23 -5.90 -3.48
CA LEU A 124 14.03 -6.64 -4.44
C LEU A 124 13.21 -6.88 -5.71
N PHE A 125 13.51 -6.13 -6.77
CA PHE A 125 12.90 -6.32 -8.09
C PHE A 125 13.34 -7.66 -8.70
N ARG A 126 12.41 -8.40 -9.31
CA ARG A 126 12.75 -9.68 -9.97
C ARG A 126 13.52 -9.50 -11.27
N LYS A 127 13.39 -8.33 -11.91
CA LYS A 127 14.11 -7.94 -13.12
C LYS A 127 14.61 -6.50 -13.01
N PRO A 128 15.64 -6.11 -13.77
CA PRO A 128 15.95 -4.71 -14.00
C PRO A 128 14.69 -3.92 -14.39
N VAL A 129 14.47 -2.77 -13.76
CA VAL A 129 13.32 -1.91 -14.05
C VAL A 129 13.79 -0.52 -14.47
N PRO A 130 13.03 0.20 -15.30
CA PRO A 130 13.32 1.59 -15.59
C PRO A 130 13.34 2.43 -14.31
N GLU A 131 14.24 3.41 -14.28
CA GLU A 131 14.51 4.23 -13.09
C GLU A 131 13.25 4.92 -12.55
N ARG A 132 12.32 5.33 -13.43
CA ARG A 132 11.03 5.92 -13.01
C ARG A 132 10.16 4.97 -12.19
N LEU A 133 10.08 3.69 -12.60
CA LEU A 133 9.30 2.66 -11.90
C LEU A 133 9.99 2.27 -10.58
N LYS A 134 11.32 2.20 -10.60
CA LYS A 134 12.12 1.99 -9.38
C LYS A 134 11.83 3.05 -8.34
N ARG A 135 11.97 4.34 -8.70
CA ARG A 135 11.75 5.46 -7.77
C ARG A 135 10.34 5.49 -7.21
N LEU A 136 9.32 5.25 -8.05
CA LEU A 136 7.94 5.15 -7.58
C LEU A 136 7.83 4.07 -6.50
N THR A 137 8.26 2.85 -6.82
CA THR A 137 8.10 1.69 -5.94
C THR A 137 8.82 1.87 -4.60
N LEU A 138 10.03 2.41 -4.62
CA LEU A 138 10.79 2.71 -3.40
C LEU A 138 10.16 3.83 -2.57
N SER A 139 9.57 4.85 -3.22
CA SER A 139 8.81 5.90 -2.53
C SER A 139 7.54 5.34 -1.87
N LEU A 140 6.83 4.45 -2.56
CA LEU A 140 5.68 3.73 -2.01
C LEU A 140 6.09 2.86 -0.82
N SER A 141 7.20 2.13 -0.94
CA SER A 141 7.73 1.27 0.13
C SER A 141 7.94 2.03 1.43
N LYS A 142 8.54 3.22 1.39
CA LYS A 142 8.73 4.05 2.59
C LYS A 142 7.41 4.47 3.24
N THR A 143 6.38 4.73 2.42
CA THR A 143 5.05 5.09 2.93
C THR A 143 4.34 3.89 3.53
N PHE A 144 4.41 2.73 2.87
CA PHE A 144 3.77 1.49 3.34
C PHE A 144 4.50 0.87 4.53
N GLU A 145 5.80 1.06 4.67
CA GLU A 145 6.57 0.67 5.86
C GLU A 145 6.06 1.44 7.08
N TYR A 146 5.97 2.77 6.96
CA TYR A 146 5.40 3.61 8.01
C TYR A 146 3.97 3.17 8.37
N LEU A 147 3.11 2.94 7.36
CA LEU A 147 1.74 2.49 7.62
C LEU A 147 1.69 1.09 8.24
N ARG A 148 2.60 0.18 7.88
CA ARG A 148 2.69 -1.14 8.49
C ARG A 148 3.02 -1.04 9.97
N ASP A 149 4.02 -0.23 10.32
CA ASP A 149 4.47 -0.04 11.71
C ASP A 149 3.36 0.58 12.58
N GLU A 150 2.72 1.64 12.10
CA GLU A 150 1.63 2.32 12.83
C GLU A 150 0.36 1.45 12.94
N LEU A 151 0.11 0.60 11.95
CA LEU A 151 -1.08 -0.24 11.90
C LEU A 151 -0.84 -1.68 12.36
N GLN A 152 0.35 -2.01 12.89
CA GLN A 152 0.72 -3.33 13.39
C GLN A 152 -0.30 -3.93 14.38
N TYR A 153 -0.89 -3.09 15.24
CA TYR A 153 -1.95 -3.51 16.16
C TYR A 153 -3.15 -4.14 15.45
N TYR A 154 -3.48 -3.64 14.26
CA TYR A 154 -4.61 -4.14 13.48
C TYR A 154 -4.30 -5.46 12.78
N GLU A 155 -3.03 -5.82 12.60
CA GLU A 155 -2.63 -7.15 12.12
C GLU A 155 -2.87 -8.22 13.20
N THR A 156 -2.41 -7.99 14.44
CA THR A 156 -2.32 -9.06 15.45
C THR A 156 -3.47 -9.08 16.45
N ASP A 157 -3.81 -7.92 17.04
CA ASP A 157 -4.58 -7.89 18.29
C ASP A 157 -6.06 -7.52 18.04
N TYR A 158 -6.34 -6.80 16.96
CA TYR A 158 -7.69 -6.35 16.64
C TYR A 158 -8.69 -7.49 16.45
N VAL A 159 -8.30 -8.57 15.75
CA VAL A 159 -9.18 -9.74 15.51
C VAL A 159 -9.52 -10.43 16.83
N THR A 160 -8.55 -10.58 17.74
CA THR A 160 -8.74 -11.17 19.06
C THR A 160 -9.73 -10.35 19.90
N LYS A 161 -9.56 -9.02 19.94
CA LYS A 161 -10.50 -8.09 20.60
C LYS A 161 -11.90 -8.20 20.02
N LYS A 162 -12.04 -8.26 18.70
CA LYS A 162 -13.34 -8.35 18.01
C LYS A 162 -14.07 -9.65 18.35
N ARG A 163 -13.34 -10.78 18.38
CA ARG A 163 -13.90 -12.10 18.76
C ARG A 163 -14.42 -12.09 20.19
N MET A 164 -13.66 -11.56 21.16
CA MET A 164 -14.09 -11.49 22.57
C MET A 164 -15.35 -10.64 22.76
N ARG A 165 -15.49 -9.54 22.02
CA ARG A 165 -16.68 -8.67 22.06
C ARG A 165 -17.92 -9.31 21.45
N SER A 166 -17.78 -10.22 20.48
CA SER A 166 -18.91 -10.92 19.87
C SER A 166 -19.48 -12.07 20.71
N THR A 167 -18.75 -12.53 21.72
CA THR A 167 -19.17 -13.60 22.65
C THR A 167 -19.71 -13.07 23.99
N SER A 168 -19.78 -11.75 24.16
CA SER A 168 -20.34 -11.06 25.34
C SER A 168 -21.69 -10.44 25.00
#